data_AF-A0A166T6E6-F1
#
_entry.id   AF-A0A166T6E6-F1
#
_cell.length_a   1.000
_cell.length_b   1.000
_cell.length_c   1.000
_cell.angle_alpha   90.00
_cell.angle_beta   90.00
_cell.angle_gamma   90.00
#
_symmetry.space_group_name_H-M   'P 1'
#
loop_
_entity.id
_entity.type
_entity.pdbx_description
1 polymer ?
#
loop_
_entity_poly.entity_id
_entity_poly.type
_entity_poly.pdbx_seq_one_letter_code
_entity_poly.pdbx_strand_id
1 'polypeptide(L)'
;ISITMHYSAQLQGPASRGSKVVSKRSKLVRSDHIRLCDINRPKFIRAFLLVHDLAEQFSPGVHSGPPFKLYWTGSIGGKSGATAIDNDHQFSVAIQAILNKDKSKCQIAVEFNVDAMDGYRTCTRPILAVDANTDIEDELIFGTQVPQVGLFNKDAQLHGAIILQLKQKYPCAQHQGENGDTGHCYIRPNREHTSLNSCRLEIWASAIAAADATKHKPPNSVEFDGSRDGRLTASKHRGCSGPHMQAAATPAPAADSANAVLMAALLPIIMNLSGKRQRSPSPRRPAVIATPPHTPSHLSITSTMPMSPLLGRGSELRACLSDFAEALGIDITDRKAPLMELELTSDIIPDVPAARLCDITGVIEGRIHKFQVYCRTWNVRLDAKHTQLSDKRRRLDYQ
;
A
#
# COMPACT_ATOMS: atom_id res chain seq x y z
N ILE A 1 -19.58 -12.92 11.58
CA ILE A 1 -19.59 -11.87 10.53
C ILE A 1 -18.76 -12.40 9.38
N SER A 2 -19.26 -12.35 8.14
CA SER A 2 -18.52 -12.75 6.94
C SER A 2 -17.79 -11.55 6.35
N ILE A 3 -16.50 -11.65 6.11
CA ILE A 3 -15.65 -10.54 5.68
C ILE A 3 -15.04 -10.90 4.33
N THR A 4 -15.44 -10.15 3.30
CA THR A 4 -15.02 -10.33 1.92
C THR A 4 -14.02 -9.24 1.53
N MET A 5 -12.81 -9.66 1.20
CA MET A 5 -11.73 -8.82 0.73
C MET A 5 -11.67 -8.87 -0.80
N HIS A 6 -11.65 -7.71 -1.45
CA HIS A 6 -11.37 -7.56 -2.88
C HIS A 6 -9.95 -7.04 -3.07
N TYR A 7 -9.21 -7.64 -4.01
CA TYR A 7 -7.84 -7.23 -4.32
C TYR A 7 -7.49 -7.54 -5.78
N SER A 8 -6.53 -6.80 -6.35
CA SER A 8 -5.98 -7.09 -7.67
C SER A 8 -4.76 -8.00 -7.53
N ALA A 9 -4.88 -9.25 -7.98
CA ALA A 9 -3.75 -10.16 -8.08
C ALA A 9 -3.07 -9.95 -9.44
N GLN A 10 -1.76 -9.72 -9.43
CA GLN A 10 -0.97 -9.82 -10.65
C GLN A 10 -0.74 -11.30 -10.94
N LEU A 11 -1.27 -11.77 -12.06
CA LEU A 11 -1.01 -13.13 -12.52
C LEU A 11 -0.01 -13.05 -13.67
N GLN A 12 1.03 -13.87 -13.60
CA GLN A 12 1.96 -14.02 -14.70
C GLN A 12 1.18 -14.56 -15.91
N GLY A 13 1.21 -13.82 -17.01
CA GLY A 13 0.58 -14.26 -18.24
C GLY A 13 1.17 -15.60 -18.71
N PRO A 14 0.46 -16.34 -19.57
CA PRO A 14 1.01 -17.55 -20.17
C PRO A 14 2.38 -17.23 -20.80
N ALA A 15 3.34 -18.15 -20.64
CA ALA A 15 4.75 -18.05 -21.01
C ALA A 15 4.98 -17.94 -22.54
N SER A 16 4.37 -16.93 -23.15
CA SER A 16 4.59 -16.48 -24.51
C SER A 16 5.51 -15.28 -24.45
N ARG A 17 6.51 -15.24 -25.34
CA ARG A 17 7.51 -14.17 -25.40
C ARG A 17 6.81 -12.81 -25.55
N GLY A 18 6.77 -12.03 -24.46
CA GLY A 18 6.19 -10.67 -24.42
C GLY A 18 4.87 -10.52 -23.66
N SER A 19 4.48 -11.47 -22.79
CA SER A 19 3.24 -11.34 -22.02
C SER A 19 3.31 -10.19 -21.00
N LYS A 20 2.48 -9.16 -21.20
CA LYS A 20 2.24 -8.09 -20.22
C LYS A 20 1.62 -8.70 -18.95
N VAL A 21 2.02 -8.19 -17.78
CA VAL A 21 1.37 -8.53 -16.51
C VAL A 21 -0.10 -8.10 -16.59
N VAL A 22 -1.02 -9.04 -16.35
CA VAL A 22 -2.46 -8.76 -16.33
C VAL A 22 -2.93 -8.75 -14.89
N SER A 23 -3.56 -7.65 -14.46
CA SER A 23 -4.21 -7.56 -13.16
C SER A 23 -5.58 -8.24 -13.22
N LYS A 24 -5.77 -9.28 -12.39
CA LYS A 24 -7.05 -9.97 -12.24
C LYS A 24 -7.65 -9.66 -10.88
N ARG A 25 -8.86 -9.12 -10.87
CA ARG A 25 -9.63 -8.93 -9.62
C ARG A 25 -9.95 -10.28 -9.00
N SER A 26 -9.51 -10.45 -7.77
CA SER A 26 -9.71 -11.64 -6.94
C SER A 26 -10.50 -11.27 -5.68
N LYS A 27 -11.09 -12.28 -5.05
CA LYS A 27 -11.87 -12.12 -3.82
C LYS A 27 -11.48 -13.21 -2.82
N LEU A 28 -11.32 -12.84 -1.56
CA LEU A 28 -11.07 -13.76 -0.45
C LEU A 28 -12.14 -13.55 0.61
N VAL A 29 -12.76 -14.63 1.08
CA VAL A 29 -13.81 -14.57 2.10
C VAL A 29 -13.33 -15.32 3.33
N ARG A 30 -13.36 -14.65 4.48
CA ARG A 30 -13.11 -15.23 5.81
C ARG A 30 -14.25 -14.86 6.75
N SER A 31 -14.44 -15.59 7.84
CA SER A 31 -15.51 -15.31 8.80
C SER A 31 -15.00 -15.38 10.22
N ASP A 32 -15.45 -14.47 11.08
CA ASP A 32 -15.08 -14.43 12.50
C ASP A 32 -16.18 -13.82 13.38
N HIS A 33 -16.06 -13.95 14.69
CA HIS A 33 -16.95 -13.39 15.70
C HIS A 33 -16.44 -12.02 16.19
N ILE A 34 -17.01 -10.95 15.63
CA ILE A 34 -16.74 -9.58 16.08
C ILE A 34 -17.89 -9.11 16.96
N ARG A 35 -17.58 -8.67 18.19
CA ARG A 35 -18.56 -8.09 19.12
C ARG A 35 -18.96 -6.70 18.64
N LEU A 36 -20.28 -6.49 18.45
CA LEU A 36 -20.82 -5.21 17.95
C LEU A 36 -21.31 -4.27 19.04
N CYS A 37 -21.47 -4.75 20.27
CA CYS A 37 -21.82 -3.88 21.40
C CYS A 37 -20.66 -2.93 21.69
N ASP A 38 -20.95 -1.63 21.75
CA ASP A 38 -20.02 -0.55 22.12
C ASP A 38 -18.77 -0.45 21.23
N ILE A 39 -18.83 -0.99 20.00
CA ILE A 39 -17.75 -0.87 19.04
C ILE A 39 -17.87 0.44 18.26
N ASN A 40 -16.78 1.21 18.19
CA ASN A 40 -16.70 2.38 17.32
C ASN A 40 -16.17 1.97 15.93
N ARG A 41 -16.32 2.85 14.93
CA ARG A 41 -15.93 2.52 13.55
C ARG A 41 -14.45 2.15 13.41
N PRO A 42 -13.47 2.86 14.02
CA PRO A 42 -12.06 2.47 13.94
C PRO A 42 -11.76 1.10 14.55
N LYS A 43 -12.36 0.76 15.70
CA LYS A 43 -12.21 -0.58 16.31
C LYS A 43 -12.83 -1.65 15.43
N PHE A 44 -13.97 -1.38 14.81
CA PHE A 44 -14.60 -2.31 13.87
C PHE A 44 -13.75 -2.56 12.62
N ILE A 45 -13.17 -1.48 12.05
CA ILE A 45 -12.25 -1.60 10.91
C ILE A 45 -11.04 -2.45 11.27
N ARG A 46 -10.38 -2.14 12.39
CA ARG A 46 -9.24 -2.93 12.87
C ARG A 46 -9.62 -4.40 13.09
N ALA A 47 -10.80 -4.67 13.65
CA ALA A 47 -11.29 -6.02 13.89
C ALA A 47 -11.47 -6.82 12.58
N PHE A 48 -12.06 -6.25 11.53
CA PHE A 48 -12.20 -6.99 10.27
C PHE A 48 -10.88 -7.11 9.48
N LEU A 49 -9.95 -6.15 9.65
CA LEU A 49 -8.61 -6.25 9.06
C LEU A 49 -7.77 -7.35 9.72
N LEU A 50 -7.92 -7.54 11.04
CA LEU A 50 -7.28 -8.64 11.76
C LEU A 50 -7.67 -10.02 11.20
N VAL A 51 -8.91 -10.18 10.75
CA VAL A 51 -9.38 -11.46 10.16
C VAL A 51 -8.62 -11.85 8.89
N HIS A 52 -8.06 -10.88 8.17
CA HIS A 52 -7.22 -11.08 6.97
C HIS A 52 -5.73 -10.85 7.24
N ASP A 53 -5.31 -10.76 8.50
CA ASP A 53 -3.91 -10.50 8.89
C ASP A 53 -3.36 -9.15 8.34
N LEU A 54 -4.25 -8.18 8.11
CA LEU A 54 -3.95 -6.88 7.50
C LEU A 54 -3.80 -5.72 8.50
N ALA A 55 -4.09 -5.95 9.79
CA ALA A 55 -4.17 -4.88 10.78
C ALA A 55 -2.81 -4.25 11.15
N GLU A 56 -1.70 -4.88 10.79
CA GLU A 56 -0.36 -4.30 10.94
C GLU A 56 0.01 -3.41 9.74
N GLN A 57 -0.53 -3.75 8.57
CA GLN A 57 -0.25 -3.04 7.31
C GLN A 57 -1.12 -1.80 7.15
N PHE A 58 -2.37 -1.86 7.61
CA PHE A 58 -3.35 -0.80 7.47
C PHE A 58 -3.90 -0.39 8.84
N SER A 59 -4.01 0.91 9.07
CA SER A 59 -4.75 1.44 10.23
C SER A 59 -5.80 2.44 9.78
N PRO A 60 -7.02 2.37 10.33
CA PRO A 60 -7.92 3.50 10.28
C PRO A 60 -7.27 4.68 11.03
N GLY A 61 -7.41 5.89 10.48
CA GLY A 61 -7.14 7.12 11.21
C GLY A 61 -8.21 7.38 12.28
N VAL A 62 -7.96 8.40 13.11
CA VAL A 62 -8.85 8.75 14.23
C VAL A 62 -10.23 9.20 13.75
N HIS A 63 -10.30 9.89 12.60
CA HIS A 63 -11.53 10.45 12.04
C HIS A 63 -11.90 9.87 10.68
N SER A 64 -10.96 9.22 10.01
CA SER A 64 -11.10 8.72 8.65
C SER A 64 -10.61 7.28 8.61
N GLY A 65 -11.28 6.44 7.84
CA GLY A 65 -10.93 5.03 7.71
C GLY A 65 -11.27 4.54 6.31
N PRO A 66 -10.69 3.41 5.88
CA PRO A 66 -10.95 2.85 4.57
C PRO A 66 -12.45 2.66 4.34
N PRO A 67 -12.98 3.03 3.16
CA PRO A 67 -14.38 2.83 2.85
C PRO A 67 -14.68 1.33 2.75
N PHE A 68 -15.80 0.91 3.33
CA PHE A 68 -16.27 -0.47 3.25
C PHE A 68 -17.79 -0.51 3.06
N LYS A 69 -18.28 -1.62 2.52
CA LYS A 69 -19.72 -1.90 2.42
C LYS A 69 -20.13 -2.82 3.56
N LEU A 70 -21.26 -2.51 4.18
CA LEU A 70 -21.84 -3.30 5.25
C LEU A 70 -23.27 -3.69 4.87
N TYR A 71 -23.60 -4.97 4.97
CA TYR A 71 -24.94 -5.47 4.71
C TYR A 71 -25.28 -6.63 5.64
N TRP A 72 -26.57 -6.86 5.84
CA TRP A 72 -27.06 -7.91 6.73
C TRP A 72 -28.38 -8.50 6.23
N THR A 73 -28.79 -9.64 6.79
CA THR A 73 -30.06 -10.29 6.44
C THR A 73 -31.24 -9.33 6.63
N GLY A 74 -31.93 -9.00 5.53
CA GLY A 74 -33.07 -8.08 5.53
C GLY A 74 -32.71 -6.59 5.44
N SER A 75 -31.47 -6.22 5.09
CA SER A 75 -31.14 -4.85 4.71
C SER A 75 -31.78 -4.47 3.36
N ILE A 76 -32.15 -3.20 3.21
CA ILE A 76 -32.76 -2.68 1.98
C ILE A 76 -31.75 -2.82 0.83
N GLY A 77 -32.14 -3.49 -0.25
CA GLY A 77 -31.28 -3.74 -1.43
C GLY A 77 -30.34 -4.94 -1.34
N GLY A 78 -30.30 -5.65 -0.20
CA GLY A 78 -29.47 -6.85 -0.02
C GLY A 78 -28.00 -6.60 -0.37
N LYS A 79 -27.35 -7.60 -1.00
CA LYS A 79 -25.94 -7.52 -1.40
C LYS A 79 -25.68 -6.41 -2.44
N SER A 80 -26.56 -6.27 -3.43
CA SER A 80 -26.38 -5.30 -4.52
C SER A 80 -26.60 -3.85 -4.09
N GLY A 81 -27.41 -3.63 -3.06
CA GLY A 81 -27.70 -2.32 -2.47
C GLY A 81 -26.99 -2.08 -1.13
N ALA A 82 -25.91 -2.81 -0.84
CA ALA A 82 -25.16 -2.66 0.40
C ALA A 82 -24.71 -1.21 0.62
N THR A 83 -24.96 -0.69 1.82
CA THR A 83 -24.61 0.69 2.20
C THR A 83 -23.10 0.83 2.30
N ALA A 84 -22.54 1.80 1.58
CA ALA A 84 -21.15 2.23 1.76
C ALA A 84 -21.05 3.05 3.04
N ILE A 85 -20.07 2.71 3.89
CA ILE A 85 -19.81 3.36 5.17
C ILE A 85 -18.49 4.12 5.05
N ASP A 86 -18.59 5.45 4.98
CA ASP A 86 -17.47 6.37 4.81
C ASP A 86 -17.17 7.13 6.12
N ASN A 87 -18.15 7.27 7.01
CA ASN A 87 -18.04 8.05 8.25
C ASN A 87 -18.67 7.37 9.47
N ASP A 88 -18.38 7.91 10.65
CA ASP A 88 -18.82 7.38 11.94
C ASP A 88 -20.34 7.41 12.11
N HIS A 89 -21.02 8.40 11.52
CA HIS A 89 -22.47 8.54 11.59
C HIS A 89 -23.18 7.41 10.83
N GLN A 90 -22.78 7.16 9.57
CA GLN A 90 -23.30 6.05 8.77
C GLN A 90 -23.07 4.71 9.46
N PHE A 91 -21.88 4.52 10.05
CA PHE A 91 -21.57 3.33 10.83
C PHE A 91 -22.51 3.18 12.03
N SER A 92 -22.73 4.24 12.79
CA SER A 92 -23.61 4.23 13.96
C SER A 92 -25.06 3.87 13.60
N VAL A 93 -25.59 4.44 12.52
CA VAL A 93 -26.94 4.11 12.00
C VAL A 93 -27.02 2.64 11.60
N ALA A 94 -26.00 2.12 10.90
CA ALA A 94 -25.97 0.73 10.48
C ALA A 94 -25.89 -0.23 11.68
N ILE A 95 -25.06 0.06 12.68
CA ILE A 95 -24.95 -0.74 13.90
C ILE A 95 -26.26 -0.73 14.70
N GLN A 96 -26.92 0.42 14.84
CA GLN A 96 -28.24 0.49 15.49
C GLN A 96 -29.28 -0.36 14.75
N ALA A 97 -29.31 -0.28 13.42
CA ALA A 97 -30.22 -1.10 12.60
C ALA A 97 -29.95 -2.61 12.76
N ILE A 98 -28.68 -3.02 12.87
CA ILE A 98 -28.26 -4.40 13.11
C ILE A 98 -28.65 -4.86 14.53
N LEU A 99 -28.42 -4.04 15.54
CA LEU A 99 -28.71 -4.37 16.95
C LEU A 99 -30.21 -4.51 17.22
N ASN A 100 -31.05 -3.84 16.43
CA ASN A 100 -32.51 -3.98 16.47
C ASN A 100 -33.03 -5.25 15.78
N LYS A 101 -32.17 -6.05 15.13
CA LYS A 101 -32.55 -7.34 14.54
C LYS A 101 -32.38 -8.48 15.52
N ASP A 102 -33.13 -9.55 15.28
CA ASP A 102 -32.96 -10.82 15.98
C ASP A 102 -31.54 -11.37 15.73
N LYS A 103 -30.74 -11.40 16.80
CA LYS A 103 -29.33 -11.83 16.78
C LYS A 103 -29.16 -13.26 16.28
N SER A 104 -30.18 -14.12 16.43
CA SER A 104 -30.11 -15.52 15.99
C SER A 104 -30.24 -15.70 14.48
N LYS A 105 -30.82 -14.72 13.77
CA LYS A 105 -31.11 -14.78 12.32
C LYS A 105 -30.34 -13.74 11.51
N CYS A 106 -29.70 -12.78 12.18
CA CYS A 106 -28.97 -11.70 11.53
C CYS A 106 -27.58 -12.18 11.08
N GLN A 107 -27.40 -12.44 9.79
CA GLN A 107 -26.08 -12.63 9.20
C GLN A 107 -25.56 -11.27 8.72
N ILE A 108 -24.32 -10.94 9.07
CA ILE A 108 -23.68 -9.67 8.74
C ILE A 108 -22.50 -9.96 7.84
N ALA A 109 -22.36 -9.16 6.78
CA ALA A 109 -21.27 -9.24 5.85
C ALA A 109 -20.62 -7.87 5.60
N VAL A 110 -19.30 -7.89 5.47
CA VAL A 110 -18.45 -6.72 5.20
C VAL A 110 -17.72 -6.95 3.89
N GLU A 111 -17.69 -5.93 3.03
CA GLU A 111 -16.92 -5.93 1.78
C GLU A 111 -15.98 -4.72 1.73
N PHE A 112 -14.70 -4.94 1.49
CA PHE A 112 -13.72 -3.85 1.33
C PHE A 112 -12.75 -4.14 0.18
N ASN A 113 -12.16 -3.09 -0.39
CA ASN A 113 -11.24 -3.17 -1.52
C ASN A 113 -9.84 -2.73 -1.10
N VAL A 114 -8.89 -3.66 -1.04
CA VAL A 114 -7.49 -3.42 -0.64
C VAL A 114 -6.82 -2.40 -1.57
N ASP A 115 -7.14 -2.42 -2.87
CA ASP A 115 -6.56 -1.50 -3.84
C ASP A 115 -6.96 -0.04 -3.56
N ALA A 116 -8.12 0.18 -2.92
CA ALA A 116 -8.60 1.50 -2.52
C ALA A 116 -8.12 1.92 -1.11
N MET A 117 -7.37 1.06 -0.42
CA MET A 117 -6.90 1.30 0.95
C MET A 117 -5.49 1.88 1.02
N ASP A 118 -4.87 2.22 -0.10
CA ASP A 118 -3.46 2.60 -0.16
C ASP A 118 -3.10 3.79 0.75
N GLY A 119 -4.00 4.79 0.83
CA GLY A 119 -3.84 5.95 1.72
C GLY A 119 -3.98 5.67 3.23
N TYR A 120 -4.26 4.42 3.62
CA TYR A 120 -4.44 4.01 5.02
C TYR A 120 -3.34 3.06 5.50
N ARG A 121 -2.27 2.87 4.72
CA ARG A 121 -1.14 2.03 5.12
C ARG A 121 -0.38 2.69 6.28
N THR A 122 -0.20 1.96 7.38
CA THR A 122 0.64 2.37 8.52
C THR A 122 2.08 1.95 8.38
N CYS A 123 2.32 0.86 7.65
CA CYS A 123 3.65 0.48 7.26
C CYS A 123 3.85 0.91 5.81
N THR A 124 4.72 1.89 5.58
CA THR A 124 5.22 2.22 4.23
C THR A 124 6.07 1.08 3.65
N ARG A 125 6.30 0.01 4.41
CA ARG A 125 7.02 -1.18 3.98
C ARG A 125 6.04 -2.27 3.54
N PRO A 126 6.28 -2.94 2.41
CA PRO A 126 5.69 -4.24 2.14
C PRO A 126 6.23 -5.22 3.18
N ILE A 127 5.36 -5.80 4.01
CA ILE A 127 5.67 -7.06 4.66
C ILE A 127 5.59 -8.10 3.55
N LEU A 128 6.76 -8.45 3.03
CA LEU A 128 7.11 -9.73 2.40
C LEU A 128 5.92 -10.43 1.72
N ALA A 129 5.73 -10.15 0.43
CA ALA A 129 5.38 -11.25 -0.46
C ALA A 129 6.56 -12.22 -0.41
N VAL A 130 6.44 -13.26 0.41
CA VAL A 130 7.26 -14.46 0.34
C VAL A 130 6.89 -15.16 -0.97
N ASP A 131 7.35 -14.62 -2.10
CA ASP A 131 7.44 -15.33 -3.37
C ASP A 131 8.63 -14.74 -4.13
N ALA A 132 9.69 -15.54 -4.15
CA ALA A 132 11.08 -15.19 -4.43
C ALA A 132 11.41 -14.88 -5.90
N ASN A 133 10.65 -14.06 -6.62
CA ASN A 133 10.88 -13.88 -8.07
C ASN A 133 10.62 -12.50 -8.69
N THR A 134 10.50 -11.42 -7.91
CA THR A 134 10.38 -10.05 -8.45
C THR A 134 11.49 -9.15 -7.93
N ASP A 135 12.74 -9.49 -8.28
CA ASP A 135 13.95 -8.76 -7.85
C ASP A 135 14.32 -7.60 -8.79
N ILE A 136 13.52 -7.32 -9.83
CA ILE A 136 13.92 -6.40 -10.92
C ILE A 136 13.15 -5.07 -10.88
N GLU A 137 12.03 -4.96 -10.16
CA GLU A 137 11.25 -3.70 -10.13
C GLU A 137 11.31 -2.92 -8.81
N ASP A 138 11.91 -3.47 -7.75
CA ASP A 138 12.03 -2.78 -6.45
C ASP A 138 13.08 -1.65 -6.46
N GLU A 139 13.97 -1.59 -7.46
CA GLU A 139 15.04 -0.58 -7.52
C GLU A 139 14.53 0.84 -7.89
N LEU A 140 13.35 0.96 -8.51
CA LEU A 140 12.80 2.25 -8.98
C LEU A 140 11.94 3.00 -7.96
N ILE A 141 11.60 2.38 -6.82
CA ILE A 141 10.72 2.98 -5.79
C ILE A 141 11.51 3.77 -4.75
N PHE A 142 12.81 3.48 -4.62
CA PHE A 142 13.72 4.28 -3.80
C PHE A 142 14.16 5.50 -4.60
N GLY A 143 13.57 6.66 -4.32
CA GLY A 143 14.03 7.93 -4.87
C GLY A 143 15.50 8.23 -4.51
N THR A 144 15.94 9.49 -4.64
CA THR A 144 17.34 9.91 -4.39
C THR A 144 17.87 9.70 -2.95
N GLN A 145 17.10 9.08 -2.06
CA GLN A 145 17.57 8.71 -0.73
C GLN A 145 18.42 7.44 -0.79
N VAL A 146 19.70 7.59 -0.44
CA VAL A 146 20.63 6.48 -0.26
C VAL A 146 20.06 5.54 0.83
N PRO A 147 19.76 4.28 0.50
CA PRO A 147 19.24 3.32 1.48
C PRO A 147 20.21 3.19 2.66
N GLN A 148 19.73 3.50 3.88
CA GLN A 148 20.54 3.33 5.08
C GLN A 148 20.75 1.84 5.36
N VAL A 149 21.99 1.44 5.68
CA VAL A 149 22.37 0.03 5.94
C VAL A 149 21.50 -0.60 7.03
N GLY A 150 21.10 0.17 8.04
CA GLY A 150 20.24 -0.30 9.13
C GLY A 150 18.80 -0.70 8.73
N LEU A 151 18.37 -0.40 7.50
CA LEU A 151 17.03 -0.71 7.00
C LEU A 151 16.95 -2.11 6.36
N PHE A 152 18.08 -2.68 5.97
CA PHE A 152 18.17 -4.02 5.39
C PHE A 152 18.07 -5.08 6.49
N ASN A 153 17.58 -6.28 6.15
CA ASN A 153 17.57 -7.40 7.10
C ASN A 153 19.03 -7.77 7.47
N LYS A 154 19.20 -8.47 8.60
CA LYS A 154 20.54 -8.83 9.10
C LYS A 154 21.32 -9.68 8.08
N ASP A 155 20.63 -10.53 7.34
CA ASP A 155 21.24 -11.43 6.34
C ASP A 155 21.76 -10.65 5.13
N ALA A 156 21.01 -9.68 4.61
CA ALA A 156 21.42 -8.81 3.52
C ALA A 156 22.54 -7.85 3.96
N GLN A 157 22.52 -7.36 5.21
CA GLN A 157 23.66 -6.61 5.76
C GLN A 157 24.91 -7.49 5.81
N LEU A 158 24.78 -8.75 6.24
CA LEU A 158 25.88 -9.72 6.25
C LEU A 158 26.38 -10.01 4.83
N HIS A 159 25.49 -10.26 3.87
CA HIS A 159 25.84 -10.47 2.47
C HIS A 159 26.54 -9.25 1.89
N GLY A 160 26.02 -8.05 2.10
CA GLY A 160 26.64 -6.80 1.66
C GLY A 160 28.05 -6.63 2.22
N ALA A 161 28.27 -6.93 3.50
CA ALA A 161 29.59 -6.89 4.12
C ALA A 161 30.56 -7.91 3.49
N ILE A 162 30.09 -9.12 3.19
CA ILE A 162 30.90 -10.16 2.53
C ILE A 162 31.23 -9.74 1.08
N ILE A 163 30.26 -9.19 0.34
CA ILE A 163 30.45 -8.69 -1.04
C ILE A 163 31.52 -7.61 -1.09
N LEU A 164 31.50 -6.65 -0.17
CA LEU A 164 32.54 -5.60 -0.10
C LEU A 164 33.93 -6.20 0.14
N GLN A 165 34.04 -7.22 0.99
CA GLN A 165 35.30 -7.91 1.24
C GLN A 165 35.78 -8.73 0.03
N LEU A 166 34.86 -9.35 -0.72
CA LEU A 166 35.18 -10.04 -1.97
C LEU A 166 35.67 -9.05 -3.03
N LYS A 167 34.99 -7.91 -3.20
CA LYS A 167 35.43 -6.84 -4.12
C LYS A 167 36.84 -6.33 -3.76
N GLN A 168 37.09 -6.06 -2.47
CA GLN A 168 38.41 -5.63 -2.01
C GLN A 168 39.52 -6.64 -2.31
N LYS A 169 39.21 -7.94 -2.25
CA LYS A 169 40.19 -9.02 -2.41
C LYS A 169 40.49 -9.37 -3.87
N TYR A 170 39.53 -9.16 -4.77
CA TYR A 170 39.59 -9.64 -6.15
C TYR A 170 39.54 -8.51 -7.20
N PRO A 171 40.30 -7.40 -7.07
CA PRO A 171 40.37 -6.39 -8.12
C PRO A 171 41.06 -6.97 -9.36
N CYS A 172 40.61 -6.59 -10.54
CA CYS A 172 41.11 -7.10 -11.81
C CYS A 172 41.39 -5.96 -12.80
N ALA A 173 42.65 -5.78 -13.18
CA ALA A 173 43.04 -4.76 -14.16
C ALA A 173 42.69 -5.13 -15.62
N GLN A 174 42.46 -6.41 -15.91
CA GLN A 174 42.17 -6.88 -17.27
C GLN A 174 40.70 -6.70 -17.68
N HIS A 175 39.80 -6.56 -16.72
CA HIS A 175 38.36 -6.45 -16.97
C HIS A 175 37.84 -5.18 -16.30
N GLN A 176 37.03 -4.43 -17.04
CA GLN A 176 36.31 -3.28 -16.49
C GLN A 176 34.97 -3.75 -15.90
N GLY A 177 34.53 -3.08 -14.84
CA GLY A 177 33.17 -3.22 -14.34
C GLY A 177 32.16 -2.64 -15.32
N GLU A 178 30.87 -2.87 -15.06
CA GLU A 178 29.77 -2.41 -15.91
C GLU A 178 29.77 -0.87 -16.11
N ASN A 179 30.29 -0.13 -15.13
CA ASN A 179 30.39 1.33 -15.17
C ASN A 179 31.74 1.86 -15.67
N GLY A 180 32.62 0.99 -16.19
CA GLY A 180 33.98 1.36 -16.61
C GLY A 180 35.01 1.43 -15.47
N ASP A 181 34.59 1.23 -14.22
CA ASP A 181 35.48 1.12 -13.06
C ASP A 181 36.36 -0.14 -13.11
N THR A 182 37.29 -0.28 -12.17
CA THR A 182 38.09 -1.52 -12.03
C THR A 182 37.16 -2.71 -11.78
N GLY A 183 37.20 -3.70 -12.68
CA GLY A 183 36.38 -4.91 -12.54
C GLY A 183 36.89 -5.83 -11.44
N HIS A 184 36.10 -6.87 -11.13
CA HIS A 184 36.44 -7.84 -10.10
C HIS A 184 36.46 -9.24 -10.73
N CYS A 185 37.50 -10.03 -10.49
CA CYS A 185 37.63 -11.38 -11.05
C CYS A 185 38.23 -12.36 -10.05
N TYR A 186 37.66 -13.56 -9.99
CA TYR A 186 38.31 -14.69 -9.35
C TYR A 186 39.30 -15.34 -10.34
N ILE A 187 40.57 -15.40 -9.95
CA ILE A 187 41.64 -16.00 -10.77
C ILE A 187 41.80 -17.46 -10.35
N ARG A 188 41.47 -18.39 -11.25
CA ARG A 188 41.66 -19.82 -11.03
C ARG A 188 43.16 -20.18 -11.12
N PRO A 189 43.60 -21.35 -10.58
CA PRO A 189 45.01 -21.78 -10.65
C PRO A 189 45.57 -21.88 -12.08
N ASN A 190 44.71 -22.09 -13.08
CA ASN A 190 45.06 -22.08 -14.51
C ASN A 190 45.22 -20.67 -15.10
N ARG A 191 45.17 -19.61 -14.29
CA ARG A 191 45.17 -18.19 -14.69
C ARG A 191 43.95 -17.77 -15.52
N GLU A 192 42.86 -18.55 -15.51
CA GLU A 192 41.57 -18.16 -16.10
C GLU A 192 40.86 -17.18 -15.15
N HIS A 193 40.41 -16.05 -15.69
CA HIS A 193 39.67 -15.05 -14.94
C HIS A 193 38.17 -15.34 -15.03
N THR A 194 37.51 -15.47 -13.88
CA THR A 194 36.05 -15.53 -13.79
C THR A 194 35.53 -14.18 -13.32
N SER A 195 34.87 -13.42 -14.19
CA SER A 195 34.31 -12.11 -13.84
C SER A 195 33.24 -12.23 -12.74
N LEU A 196 33.33 -11.37 -11.73
CA LEU A 196 32.45 -11.32 -10.56
C LEU A 196 31.45 -10.17 -10.74
N ASN A 197 30.32 -10.45 -11.39
CA ASN A 197 29.18 -9.52 -11.45
C ASN A 197 28.38 -9.53 -10.13
N SER A 198 27.40 -8.63 -9.99
CA SER A 198 26.58 -8.52 -8.77
C SER A 198 25.94 -9.86 -8.37
N CYS A 199 25.35 -10.57 -9.34
CA CYS A 199 24.74 -11.88 -9.11
C CYS A 199 25.74 -12.93 -8.60
N ARG A 200 26.94 -13.05 -9.19
CA ARG A 200 27.98 -13.99 -8.72
C ARG A 200 28.51 -13.63 -7.34
N LEU A 201 28.63 -12.33 -7.05
CA LEU A 201 29.02 -11.85 -5.72
C LEU A 201 27.98 -12.20 -4.67
N GLU A 202 26.69 -12.09 -4.97
CA GLU A 202 25.59 -12.50 -4.09
C GLU A 202 25.56 -14.00 -3.85
N ILE A 203 25.69 -14.82 -4.90
CA ILE A 203 25.77 -16.29 -4.79
C ILE A 203 26.95 -16.67 -3.88
N TRP A 204 28.11 -16.06 -4.08
CA TRP A 204 29.29 -16.34 -3.27
C TRP A 204 29.12 -15.86 -1.82
N ALA A 205 28.55 -14.67 -1.60
CA ALA A 205 28.30 -14.16 -0.26
C ALA A 205 27.30 -15.02 0.52
N SER A 206 26.23 -15.45 -0.13
CA SER A 206 25.25 -16.39 0.43
C SER A 206 25.90 -17.74 0.79
N ALA A 207 26.72 -18.31 -0.10
CA ALA A 207 27.44 -19.55 0.19
C ALA A 207 28.46 -19.41 1.33
N ILE A 208 29.08 -18.25 1.50
CA ILE A 208 29.95 -17.98 2.67
C ILE A 208 29.11 -17.87 3.95
N ALA A 209 27.97 -17.19 3.91
CA ALA A 209 27.07 -17.07 5.07
C ALA A 209 26.51 -18.43 5.51
N ALA A 210 26.25 -19.33 4.55
CA ALA A 210 25.84 -20.72 4.79
C ALA A 210 27.00 -21.66 5.20
N ALA A 211 28.24 -21.16 5.24
CA ALA A 211 29.46 -21.94 5.48
C ALA A 211 29.79 -23.02 4.43
N ASP A 212 29.22 -22.93 3.22
CA ASP A 212 29.47 -23.82 2.09
C ASP A 212 30.66 -23.37 1.22
N ALA A 213 31.05 -22.10 1.32
CA ALA A 213 32.19 -21.52 0.61
C ALA A 213 33.06 -20.67 1.54
N THR A 214 34.24 -20.28 1.05
CA THR A 214 35.11 -19.35 1.76
C THR A 214 35.43 -18.16 0.89
N LYS A 215 35.95 -17.09 1.49
CA LYS A 215 36.48 -15.94 0.73
C LYS A 215 37.61 -16.30 -0.23
N HIS A 216 38.20 -17.50 -0.16
CA HIS A 216 39.30 -17.94 -1.02
C HIS A 216 38.85 -18.89 -2.12
N LYS A 217 37.77 -19.63 -1.89
CA LYS A 217 37.28 -20.66 -2.78
C LYS A 217 35.78 -20.43 -3.03
N PRO A 218 35.37 -20.09 -4.26
CA PRO A 218 33.96 -19.91 -4.58
C PRO A 218 33.17 -21.21 -4.44
N PRO A 219 31.84 -21.13 -4.31
CA PRO A 219 30.98 -22.31 -4.31
C PRO A 219 31.12 -23.09 -5.62
N ASN A 220 31.13 -24.42 -5.53
CA ASN A 220 31.12 -25.30 -6.70
C ASN A 220 29.68 -25.50 -7.21
N SER A 221 29.04 -24.41 -7.63
CA SER A 221 27.70 -24.43 -8.20
C SER A 221 27.72 -24.07 -9.68
N VAL A 222 26.83 -24.70 -10.45
CA VAL A 222 26.67 -24.46 -11.89
C VAL A 222 26.32 -23.00 -12.18
N GLU A 223 25.62 -22.35 -11.24
CA GLU A 223 25.23 -20.95 -11.31
C GLU A 223 26.44 -20.01 -11.18
N PHE A 224 27.37 -20.31 -10.25
CA PHE A 224 28.59 -19.52 -10.09
C PHE A 224 29.52 -19.69 -11.30
N ASP A 225 29.72 -20.93 -11.73
CA ASP A 225 30.57 -21.28 -12.88
C ASP A 225 29.93 -20.95 -14.24
N GLY A 226 28.69 -20.45 -14.26
CA GLY A 226 27.78 -20.33 -15.40
C GLY A 226 28.43 -20.04 -16.75
N SER A 227 27.95 -20.74 -17.78
CA SER A 227 28.30 -20.69 -19.22
C SER A 227 29.57 -19.88 -19.55
N ARG A 228 30.70 -20.58 -19.49
CA ARG A 228 32.11 -20.17 -19.61
C ARG A 228 32.52 -19.07 -20.61
N ASP A 229 31.66 -18.63 -21.52
CA ASP A 229 32.11 -17.87 -22.68
C ASP A 229 31.79 -16.37 -22.69
N GLY A 230 31.09 -15.82 -21.70
CA GLY A 230 30.79 -14.37 -21.67
C GLY A 230 30.03 -13.84 -22.91
N ARG A 231 29.71 -14.73 -23.86
CA ARG A 231 28.76 -14.56 -24.93
C ARG A 231 27.40 -14.66 -24.24
N LEU A 232 27.03 -13.57 -23.57
CA LEU A 232 25.65 -13.12 -23.64
C LEU A 232 25.26 -13.36 -25.09
N THR A 233 24.39 -14.34 -25.34
CA THR A 233 23.69 -14.40 -26.61
C THR A 233 23.01 -13.06 -26.68
N ALA A 234 23.65 -12.11 -27.36
CA ALA A 234 23.14 -10.79 -27.58
C ALA A 234 21.74 -11.04 -28.10
N SER A 235 20.75 -10.75 -27.27
CA SER A 235 19.38 -10.60 -27.70
C SER A 235 19.46 -9.48 -28.72
N LYS A 236 19.66 -9.89 -29.97
CA LYS A 236 19.84 -9.03 -31.12
C LYS A 236 18.68 -8.05 -31.05
N HIS A 237 18.94 -6.79 -30.68
CA HIS A 237 17.94 -5.74 -30.76
C HIS A 237 17.56 -5.66 -32.23
N ARG A 238 16.42 -6.29 -32.58
CA ARG A 238 15.82 -6.15 -33.90
C ARG A 238 15.35 -4.72 -33.97
N GLY A 239 16.17 -3.89 -34.62
CA GLY A 239 15.80 -2.54 -34.98
C GLY A 239 14.44 -2.54 -35.67
N CYS A 240 13.63 -1.55 -35.30
CA CYS A 240 12.40 -1.19 -35.98
C CYS A 240 12.66 -1.04 -37.48
N SER A 241 12.19 -1.99 -38.28
CA SER A 241 11.94 -1.77 -39.70
C SER A 241 10.50 -1.28 -39.84
N GLY A 242 10.35 -0.03 -40.31
CA GLY A 242 9.06 0.58 -40.59
C GLY A 242 8.32 -0.10 -41.76
N PRO A 243 7.05 0.30 -42.02
CA PRO A 243 6.19 -0.40 -42.95
C PRO A 243 6.17 0.30 -44.32
N HIS A 244 6.84 -0.25 -45.34
CA HIS A 244 6.34 -0.28 -46.74
C HIS A 244 7.31 -0.99 -47.68
N MET A 245 6.88 -2.08 -48.31
CA MET A 245 6.68 -2.18 -49.78
C MET A 245 6.36 -3.64 -50.15
N GLN A 246 5.33 -3.79 -50.98
CA GLN A 246 4.91 -5.02 -51.64
C GLN A 246 5.96 -5.45 -52.68
N ALA A 247 6.16 -6.76 -52.84
CA ALA A 247 5.89 -7.48 -54.09
C ALA A 247 6.50 -8.90 -54.10
N ALA A 248 5.90 -9.72 -54.97
CA ALA A 248 6.31 -11.03 -55.48
C ALA A 248 5.95 -12.27 -54.65
N ALA A 249 4.90 -12.93 -55.15
CA ALA A 249 4.40 -14.23 -54.79
C ALA A 249 5.35 -15.37 -55.19
N THR A 250 5.30 -16.48 -54.45
CA THR A 250 5.48 -17.85 -54.98
C THR A 250 4.88 -18.86 -53.97
N PRO A 251 4.36 -20.01 -54.45
CA PRO A 251 3.31 -20.75 -53.77
C PRO A 251 3.82 -21.77 -52.75
N ALA A 252 2.95 -22.04 -51.76
CA ALA A 252 3.07 -23.11 -50.78
C ALA A 252 2.79 -24.49 -51.40
N PRO A 253 3.26 -25.59 -50.77
CA PRO A 253 2.53 -26.84 -50.75
C PRO A 253 1.70 -26.97 -49.47
N ALA A 254 0.57 -27.65 -49.64
CA ALA A 254 -0.50 -27.86 -48.69
C ALA A 254 -0.09 -28.72 -47.47
N ALA A 255 -0.64 -28.37 -46.31
CA ALA A 255 -0.76 -29.27 -45.16
C ALA A 255 -2.09 -28.99 -44.42
N ASP A 256 -3.06 -29.83 -44.76
CA ASP A 256 -4.21 -30.34 -44.02
C ASP A 256 -5.01 -29.46 -43.04
N SER A 257 -6.23 -29.23 -43.49
CA SER A 257 -7.35 -28.49 -42.91
C SER A 257 -8.35 -29.40 -42.18
N ALA A 258 -8.04 -29.84 -40.95
CA ALA A 258 -9.04 -30.48 -40.08
C ALA A 258 -9.56 -29.52 -38.99
N ASN A 259 -8.67 -28.71 -38.40
CA ASN A 259 -9.05 -27.83 -37.28
C ASN A 259 -9.81 -26.56 -37.71
N ALA A 260 -9.61 -26.10 -38.96
CA ALA A 260 -10.29 -24.91 -39.48
C ALA A 260 -11.78 -25.15 -39.74
N VAL A 261 -12.16 -26.36 -40.16
CA VAL A 261 -13.57 -26.73 -40.40
C VAL A 261 -14.32 -26.88 -39.07
N LEU A 262 -13.67 -27.42 -38.04
CA LEU A 262 -14.28 -27.59 -36.71
C LEU A 262 -14.59 -26.23 -36.04
N MET A 263 -13.70 -25.24 -36.18
CA MET A 263 -13.91 -23.91 -35.60
C MET A 263 -14.96 -23.09 -36.37
N ALA A 264 -15.11 -23.30 -37.68
CA ALA A 264 -16.15 -22.64 -38.47
C ALA A 264 -17.56 -23.19 -38.17
N ALA A 265 -17.68 -24.48 -37.84
CA ALA A 265 -18.97 -25.12 -37.55
C ALA A 265 -19.56 -24.77 -36.17
N LEU A 266 -18.75 -24.29 -35.22
CA LEU A 266 -19.21 -23.95 -33.85
C LEU A 266 -19.72 -22.50 -33.71
N LEU A 267 -19.43 -21.63 -34.68
CA LEU A 267 -19.81 -20.21 -34.63
C LEU A 267 -21.33 -19.94 -34.59
N PRO A 268 -22.20 -20.69 -35.30
CA PRO A 268 -23.65 -20.47 -35.23
C PRO A 268 -24.28 -20.89 -33.89
N ILE A 269 -23.66 -21.83 -33.16
CA ILE A 269 -24.20 -22.36 -31.90
C ILE A 269 -23.95 -21.37 -30.74
N ILE A 270 -22.82 -20.66 -30.77
CA ILE A 270 -22.46 -19.66 -29.75
C ILE A 270 -23.31 -18.38 -29.90
N MET A 271 -23.66 -17.98 -31.12
CA MET A 271 -24.49 -16.79 -31.34
C MET A 271 -25.97 -16.99 -30.93
N ASN A 272 -26.48 -18.23 -30.93
CA ASN A 272 -27.87 -18.53 -30.54
C ASN A 272 -28.09 -18.63 -29.01
N LEU A 273 -27.03 -18.68 -28.19
CA LEU A 273 -27.16 -18.68 -26.72
C LEU A 273 -27.26 -17.27 -26.11
N SER A 274 -27.07 -16.21 -26.92
CA SER A 274 -27.24 -14.81 -26.49
C SER A 274 -28.63 -14.25 -26.85
N GLY A 275 -29.62 -15.14 -26.91
CA GLY A 275 -31.03 -14.83 -27.13
C GLY A 275 -31.65 -14.12 -25.94
N LYS A 276 -31.96 -12.84 -26.15
CA LYS A 276 -32.80 -11.96 -25.32
C LYS A 276 -33.95 -12.73 -24.64
N ARG A 277 -33.96 -12.74 -23.30
CA ARG A 277 -35.16 -13.07 -22.53
C ARG A 277 -36.25 -12.06 -22.87
N GLN A 278 -37.24 -12.50 -23.64
CA GLN A 278 -38.54 -11.84 -23.77
C GLN A 278 -39.17 -11.69 -22.39
N ARG A 279 -39.57 -10.47 -22.04
CA ARG A 279 -40.48 -10.19 -20.93
C ARG A 279 -41.89 -10.65 -21.34
N SER A 280 -42.47 -11.54 -20.55
CA SER A 280 -43.90 -11.81 -20.56
C SER A 280 -44.69 -10.57 -20.11
N PRO A 281 -45.86 -10.29 -20.70
CA PRO A 281 -46.75 -9.22 -20.27
C PRO A 281 -47.57 -9.66 -19.05
N SER A 282 -47.52 -8.86 -17.98
CA SER A 282 -48.40 -8.98 -16.81
C SER A 282 -49.48 -7.88 -16.87
N PRO A 283 -50.69 -8.09 -16.31
CA PRO A 283 -51.88 -7.35 -16.67
C PRO A 283 -51.93 -5.94 -16.08
N ARG A 284 -52.56 -5.05 -16.85
CA ARG A 284 -52.92 -3.67 -16.47
C ARG A 284 -53.73 -3.65 -15.17
N ARG A 285 -53.27 -2.83 -14.21
CA ARG A 285 -54.10 -2.31 -13.11
C ARG A 285 -54.44 -0.83 -13.38
N PRO A 286 -55.62 -0.35 -12.97
CA PRO A 286 -56.08 1.01 -13.31
C PRO A 286 -55.29 2.09 -12.58
N ALA A 287 -55.11 3.22 -13.28
CA ALA A 287 -54.48 4.43 -12.78
C ALA A 287 -55.29 5.02 -11.62
N VAL A 288 -54.66 5.11 -10.44
CA VAL A 288 -55.08 6.03 -9.38
C VAL A 288 -54.17 7.25 -9.47
N ILE A 289 -54.80 8.39 -9.73
CA ILE A 289 -54.19 9.72 -9.67
C ILE A 289 -53.80 9.94 -8.21
N ALA A 290 -52.50 9.89 -7.91
CA ALA A 290 -51.95 10.28 -6.62
C ALA A 290 -50.87 11.33 -6.87
N THR A 291 -51.15 12.53 -6.37
CA THR A 291 -50.26 13.68 -6.28
C THR A 291 -48.94 13.30 -5.58
N PRO A 292 -47.79 13.83 -6.03
CA PRO A 292 -46.50 13.54 -5.38
C PRO A 292 -46.43 14.26 -4.02
N PRO A 293 -46.01 13.57 -2.94
CA PRO A 293 -45.77 14.22 -1.66
C PRO A 293 -44.47 15.03 -1.75
N HIS A 294 -44.57 16.33 -1.51
CA HIS A 294 -43.43 17.20 -1.25
C HIS A 294 -42.67 16.70 -0.01
N THR A 295 -41.45 16.22 -0.21
CA THR A 295 -40.50 15.96 0.89
C THR A 295 -40.02 17.30 1.47
N PRO A 296 -40.06 17.49 2.80
CA PRO A 296 -39.55 18.70 3.43
C PRO A 296 -38.03 18.75 3.27
N SER A 297 -37.54 19.82 2.64
CA SER A 297 -36.13 20.21 2.62
C SER A 297 -35.68 20.43 4.07
N HIS A 298 -34.99 19.43 4.62
CA HIS A 298 -34.43 19.54 5.96
C HIS A 298 -33.22 20.46 5.87
N LEU A 299 -33.38 21.68 6.36
CA LEU A 299 -32.29 22.62 6.58
C LEU A 299 -31.20 21.89 7.38
N SER A 300 -30.07 21.63 6.72
CA SER A 300 -28.87 21.12 7.35
C SER A 300 -28.38 22.17 8.33
N ILE A 301 -28.81 22.07 9.58
CA ILE A 301 -28.22 22.78 10.71
C ILE A 301 -26.78 22.26 10.82
N THR A 302 -25.87 22.89 10.09
CA THR A 302 -24.43 22.82 10.38
C THR A 302 -24.27 23.27 11.82
N SER A 303 -24.15 22.31 12.74
CA SER A 303 -23.69 22.55 14.10
C SER A 303 -22.29 23.13 13.98
N THR A 304 -22.21 24.46 13.92
CA THR A 304 -20.98 25.21 14.07
C THR A 304 -20.57 25.01 15.51
N MET A 305 -19.72 24.01 15.77
CA MET A 305 -18.96 23.92 17.00
C MET A 305 -18.37 25.31 17.25
N PRO A 306 -18.60 25.92 18.43
CA PRO A 306 -18.07 27.23 18.74
C PRO A 306 -16.55 27.16 18.63
N MET A 307 -15.99 27.80 17.61
CA MET A 307 -14.55 27.81 17.41
C MET A 307 -13.93 28.59 18.56
N SER A 308 -13.12 27.92 19.38
CA SER A 308 -12.31 28.60 20.39
C SER A 308 -11.55 29.75 19.75
N PRO A 309 -11.38 30.90 20.42
CA PRO A 309 -10.70 32.07 19.87
C PRO A 309 -9.32 31.71 19.30
N LEU A 310 -8.87 32.49 18.32
CA LEU A 310 -7.50 32.37 17.79
C LEU A 310 -6.51 32.61 18.92
N LEU A 311 -5.54 31.71 19.05
CA LEU A 311 -4.42 31.90 19.96
C LEU A 311 -3.60 33.09 19.45
N GLY A 312 -3.23 34.01 20.35
CA GLY A 312 -2.30 35.08 19.99
C GLY A 312 -0.92 34.50 19.68
N ARG A 313 -0.18 35.12 18.75
CA ARG A 313 1.22 34.74 18.46
C ARG A 313 2.02 34.70 19.77
N GLY A 314 2.73 33.59 20.00
CA GLY A 314 3.50 33.37 21.25
C GLY A 314 2.70 32.77 22.42
N SER A 315 1.38 32.56 22.28
CA SER A 315 0.57 31.81 23.26
C SER A 315 0.38 30.33 22.91
N GLU A 316 0.76 29.93 21.70
CA GLU A 316 0.63 28.58 21.14
C GLU A 316 1.33 27.53 22.01
N LEU A 317 2.59 27.76 22.39
CA LEU A 317 3.32 26.82 23.24
C LEU A 317 2.62 26.62 24.60
N ARG A 318 2.07 27.68 25.20
CA ARG A 318 1.34 27.58 26.47
C ARG A 318 0.08 26.74 26.31
N ALA A 319 -0.69 26.98 25.24
CA ALA A 319 -1.89 26.20 24.94
C ALA A 319 -1.54 24.73 24.68
N CYS A 320 -0.51 24.46 23.87
CA CYS A 320 -0.03 23.11 23.57
C CYS A 320 0.37 22.35 24.85
N LEU A 321 1.10 22.99 25.77
CA LEU A 321 1.47 22.38 27.05
C LEU A 321 0.26 22.11 27.95
N SER A 322 -0.71 23.03 28.00
CA SER A 322 -1.96 22.87 28.75
C SER A 322 -2.80 21.72 28.20
N ASP A 323 -3.00 21.68 26.88
CA ASP A 323 -3.79 20.64 26.21
C ASP A 323 -3.09 19.27 26.33
N PHE A 324 -1.75 19.23 26.36
CA PHE A 324 -0.97 18.02 26.58
C PHE A 324 -1.15 17.50 28.01
N ALA A 325 -1.09 18.38 29.00
CA ALA A 325 -1.31 18.04 30.41
C ALA A 325 -2.73 17.47 30.61
N GLU A 326 -3.75 18.09 30.01
CA GLU A 326 -5.13 17.61 30.06
C GLU A 326 -5.31 16.27 29.34
N ALA A 327 -4.77 16.12 28.13
CA ALA A 327 -4.99 14.93 27.30
C ALA A 327 -4.26 13.68 27.80
N LEU A 328 -3.09 13.83 28.42
CA LEU A 328 -2.22 12.70 28.79
C LEU A 328 -1.91 12.60 30.29
N GLY A 329 -2.37 13.55 31.10
CA GLY A 329 -2.10 13.58 32.55
C GLY A 329 -0.62 13.77 32.88
N ILE A 330 0.16 14.34 31.96
CA ILE A 330 1.60 14.60 32.13
C ILE A 330 1.79 16.11 32.16
N ASP A 331 1.95 16.66 33.36
CA ASP A 331 2.19 18.09 33.51
C ASP A 331 3.67 18.44 33.28
N ILE A 332 3.91 19.27 32.27
CA ILE A 332 5.21 19.87 31.94
C ILE A 332 5.07 21.39 31.75
N THR A 333 3.97 21.99 32.22
CA THR A 333 3.67 23.42 32.04
C THR A 333 4.70 24.33 32.71
N ASP A 334 5.28 23.90 33.84
CA ASP A 334 6.38 24.58 34.54
C ASP A 334 7.66 24.70 33.70
N ARG A 335 7.80 23.86 32.66
CA ARG A 335 8.97 23.86 31.75
C ARG A 335 8.77 24.81 30.56
N LYS A 336 7.73 25.65 30.58
CA LYS A 336 7.48 26.65 29.54
C LYS A 336 8.63 27.65 29.41
N ALA A 337 9.17 28.16 30.52
CA ALA A 337 10.23 29.18 30.50
C ALA A 337 11.50 28.74 29.76
N PRO A 338 12.12 27.58 30.07
CA PRO A 338 13.33 27.14 29.37
C PRO A 338 13.08 26.78 27.90
N LEU A 339 11.87 26.31 27.54
CA LEU A 339 11.51 26.09 26.14
C LEU A 339 11.38 27.41 25.37
N MET A 340 10.79 28.45 25.99
CA MET A 340 10.68 29.78 25.38
C MET A 340 12.02 30.49 25.24
N GLU A 341 12.93 30.34 26.22
CA GLU A 341 14.26 30.94 26.19
C GLU A 341 15.08 30.47 24.97
N LEU A 342 14.86 29.24 24.53
CA LEU A 342 15.49 28.64 23.35
C LEU A 342 14.64 28.75 22.08
N GLU A 343 13.57 29.55 22.11
CA GLU A 343 12.61 29.73 21.00
C GLU A 343 12.04 28.40 20.46
N LEU A 344 11.91 27.39 21.32
CA LEU A 344 11.34 26.09 20.95
C LEU A 344 9.81 26.17 20.92
N THR A 345 9.27 26.43 19.74
CA THR A 345 7.83 26.44 19.46
C THR A 345 7.28 25.02 19.25
N SER A 346 5.94 24.86 19.32
CA SER A 346 5.30 23.54 19.23
C SER A 346 5.53 22.83 17.89
N ASP A 347 5.78 23.58 16.82
CA ASP A 347 6.14 23.09 15.47
C ASP A 347 7.58 22.60 15.36
N ILE A 348 8.51 23.18 16.12
CA ILE A 348 9.94 22.79 16.12
C ILE A 348 10.21 21.62 17.06
N ILE A 349 9.53 21.55 18.21
CA ILE A 349 9.72 20.53 19.25
C ILE A 349 9.74 19.07 18.71
N PRO A 350 8.87 18.67 17.76
CA PRO A 350 8.92 17.34 17.15
C PRO A 350 10.25 16.93 16.54
N ASP A 351 11.06 17.89 16.09
CA ASP A 351 12.30 17.65 15.33
C ASP A 351 13.57 17.84 16.17
N VAL A 352 13.44 18.34 17.40
CA VAL A 352 14.56 18.43 18.36
C VAL A 352 14.89 17.02 18.90
N PRO A 353 16.16 16.60 18.97
CA PRO A 353 16.50 15.31 19.58
C PRO A 353 15.97 15.19 21.02
N ALA A 354 15.37 14.03 21.36
CA ALA A 354 14.75 13.81 22.67
C ALA A 354 15.73 14.01 23.83
N ALA A 355 16.98 13.56 23.69
CA ALA A 355 18.05 13.79 24.67
C ALA A 355 18.23 15.29 25.01
N ARG A 356 18.24 16.16 23.98
CA ARG A 356 18.38 17.61 24.18
C ARG A 356 17.17 18.20 24.91
N LEU A 357 15.96 17.75 24.59
CA LEU A 357 14.75 18.17 25.30
C LEU A 357 14.75 17.68 26.76
N CYS A 358 15.29 16.50 27.03
CA CYS A 358 15.48 16.01 28.40
C CYS A 358 16.43 16.92 29.20
N ASP A 359 17.56 17.33 28.60
CA ASP A 359 18.53 18.23 29.25
C ASP A 359 17.92 19.60 29.59
N ILE A 360 17.12 20.16 28.68
CA ILE A 360 16.49 21.48 28.84
C ILE A 360 15.37 21.44 29.88
N THR A 361 14.54 20.39 29.86
CA THR A 361 13.31 20.33 30.65
C THR A 361 13.47 19.57 31.97
N GLY A 362 14.49 18.73 32.11
CA GLY A 362 14.64 17.78 33.22
C GLY A 362 13.57 16.69 33.25
N VAL A 363 12.83 16.49 32.16
CA VAL A 363 11.75 15.50 32.05
C VAL A 363 12.34 14.18 31.52
N ILE A 364 11.82 13.06 32.01
CA ILE A 364 12.25 11.73 31.55
C ILE A 364 11.96 11.53 30.04
N GLU A 365 12.88 10.85 29.35
CA GLU A 365 12.86 10.65 27.89
C GLU A 365 11.54 10.09 27.35
N GLY A 366 10.95 9.10 28.02
CA GLY A 366 9.67 8.54 27.61
C GLY A 366 8.51 9.53 27.61
N ARG A 367 8.52 10.54 28.50
CA ARG A 367 7.51 11.63 28.51
C ARG A 367 7.80 12.64 27.41
N ILE A 368 9.07 12.92 27.12
CA ILE A 368 9.48 13.77 26.00
C ILE A 368 9.03 13.18 24.67
N HIS A 369 9.22 11.88 24.43
CA HIS A 369 8.73 11.24 23.20
C HIS A 369 7.21 11.36 23.05
N LYS A 370 6.44 11.16 24.13
CA LYS A 370 4.99 11.38 24.13
C LYS A 370 4.63 12.83 23.78
N PHE A 371 5.37 13.79 24.33
CA PHE A 371 5.19 15.20 24.05
C PHE A 371 5.49 15.53 22.58
N GLN A 372 6.57 15.02 22.01
CA GLN A 372 6.90 15.21 20.58
C GLN A 372 5.83 14.66 19.64
N VAL A 373 5.32 13.45 19.91
CA VAL A 373 4.21 12.85 19.12
C VAL A 373 2.94 13.69 19.26
N TYR A 374 2.67 14.19 20.46
CA TYR A 374 1.53 15.07 20.71
C TYR A 374 1.65 16.38 19.93
N CYS A 375 2.80 17.05 19.97
CA CYS A 375 3.06 18.28 19.22
C CYS A 375 2.79 18.10 17.73
N ARG A 376 3.25 17.01 17.09
CA ARG A 376 2.95 16.72 15.67
C ARG A 376 1.44 16.71 15.40
N THR A 377 0.69 16.01 16.24
CA THR A 377 -0.78 15.90 16.09
C THR A 377 -1.47 17.23 16.38
N TRP A 378 -0.98 17.97 17.36
CA TRP A 378 -1.52 19.26 17.77
C TRP A 378 -1.33 20.33 16.68
N ASN A 379 -0.15 20.39 16.05
CA ASN A 379 0.12 21.33 14.96
C ASN A 379 -0.78 21.06 13.74
N VAL A 380 -1.02 19.79 13.37
CA VAL A 380 -1.96 19.45 12.28
C VAL A 380 -3.36 20.00 12.54
N ARG A 381 -3.83 19.97 13.80
CA ARG A 381 -5.13 20.55 14.17
C ARG A 381 -5.10 22.07 14.13
N LEU A 382 -4.00 22.67 14.57
CA LEU A 382 -3.80 24.12 14.54
C LEU A 382 -3.81 24.64 13.08
N ASP A 383 -3.10 23.97 12.17
CA ASP A 383 -3.07 24.30 10.75
C ASP A 383 -4.45 24.22 10.11
N ALA A 384 -5.19 23.13 10.36
CA ALA A 384 -6.55 22.98 9.88
C ALA A 384 -7.47 24.12 10.38
N LYS A 385 -7.29 24.55 11.64
CA LYS A 385 -8.04 25.69 12.19
C LYS A 385 -7.64 27.00 11.51
N HIS A 386 -6.35 27.22 11.23
CA HIS A 386 -5.89 28.39 10.48
C HIS A 386 -6.47 28.43 9.08
N THR A 387 -6.47 27.31 8.34
CA THR A 387 -7.07 27.23 6.99
C THR A 387 -8.56 27.54 7.01
N GLN A 388 -9.30 26.98 7.95
CA GLN A 388 -10.74 27.25 8.08
C GLN A 388 -11.02 28.73 8.37
N LEU A 389 -10.20 29.37 9.19
CA LEU A 389 -10.35 30.78 9.53
C LEU A 389 -9.93 31.70 8.38
N SER A 390 -8.88 31.35 7.62
CA SER A 390 -8.53 32.09 6.40
C SER A 390 -9.63 32.00 5.36
N ASP A 391 -10.25 30.83 5.19
CA ASP A 391 -11.36 30.65 4.26
C ASP A 391 -12.60 31.42 4.70
N LYS A 392 -12.89 31.43 6.01
CA LYS A 392 -14.00 32.22 6.57
C LYS A 392 -13.78 33.73 6.37
N ARG A 393 -12.56 34.23 6.55
CA ARG A 393 -12.22 35.65 6.27
C ARG A 393 -12.41 35.99 4.80
N ARG A 394 -11.87 35.16 3.90
CA ARG A 394 -12.08 35.34 2.45
C ARG A 394 -13.57 35.41 2.09
N ARG A 395 -14.40 34.54 2.65
CA ARG A 395 -15.85 34.58 2.40
C ARG A 395 -16.54 35.85 2.89
N LEU A 396 -16.06 36.44 3.98
CA LEU A 396 -16.58 37.71 4.49
C LEU A 396 -16.14 38.89 3.64
N ASP A 397 -14.92 38.87 3.08
CA ASP A 397 -14.42 39.94 2.20
C ASP A 397 -15.12 39.96 0.82
N TYR A 398 -15.78 38.86 0.43
CA TYR A 398 -16.57 38.76 -0.81
C TYR A 398 -18.06 39.12 -0.64
N GLN A 399 -18.52 39.35 0.59
CA GLN A 399 -19.89 39.80 0.89
C GLN A 399 -19.91 41.30 1.13
#